data_AF-A0A2V6QAY1-F1
#
_entry.id   AF-A0A2V6QAY1-F1
#
_cell.length_a   1.000
_cell.length_b   1.000
_cell.length_c   1.000
_cell.angle_alpha   90.00
_cell.angle_beta   90.00
_cell.angle_gamma   90.00
#
_symmetry.space_group_name_H-M   'P 1'
#
loop_
_entity.id
_entity.type
_entity.pdbx_description
1 polymer ?
#
loop_
_entity_poly.entity_id
_entity_poly.type
_entity_poly.pdbx_seq_one_letter_code
_entity_poly.pdbx_strand_id
1 'polypeptide(L)' 'SMEYVDMMQAGIIDPAKVERVALQNAASIASLLLTTEALITDLPEEKSAAAPAMPHGDMY' A
#
# COMPACT_ATOMS: atom_id res chain seq x y z
N SER A 1 -18.55 4.69 26.19
CA SER A 1 -19.63 4.86 25.20
C SER A 1 -19.05 5.64 24.02
N MET A 2 -19.48 5.34 22.78
CA MET A 2 -19.19 6.21 21.63
C MET A 2 -20.39 7.15 21.49
N GLU A 3 -20.24 8.36 22.02
CA GLU A 3 -21.30 9.37 22.01
C GLU A 3 -20.94 10.45 20.99
N TYR A 4 -21.94 10.92 20.26
CA TYR A 4 -21.77 12.04 19.36
C TYR A 4 -21.61 13.34 20.15
N VAL A 5 -20.64 14.15 19.74
CA VAL A 5 -20.30 15.41 20.41
C VAL A 5 -20.09 16.51 19.37
N ASP A 6 -20.24 17.75 19.80
CA ASP A 6 -19.74 18.89 19.05
C ASP A 6 -18.19 18.89 19.13
N MET A 7 -17.54 18.68 17.98
CA MET A 7 -16.08 18.51 17.92
C MET A 7 -15.32 19.77 18.31
N MET A 8 -15.89 20.96 18.05
CA MET A 8 -15.26 22.23 18.39
C MET A 8 -15.28 22.48 19.90
N GLN A 9 -16.43 22.27 20.54
CA GLN A 9 -16.57 22.38 22.00
C GLN A 9 -15.74 21.32 22.74
N ALA A 10 -15.62 20.12 22.16
CA ALA A 10 -14.78 19.05 22.69
C ALA A 10 -13.28 19.28 22.47
N GLY A 11 -12.88 20.31 21.71
CA GLY A 11 -11.47 20.60 21.41
C GLY A 11 -10.81 19.62 20.43
N ILE A 12 -11.60 18.85 19.68
CA ILE A 12 -11.14 17.89 18.67
C ILE A 12 -10.96 18.66 17.35
N ILE A 13 -9.76 19.19 17.13
CA ILE A 13 -9.48 20.11 16.04
C ILE A 13 -8.31 19.59 15.21
N ASP A 14 -8.55 19.35 13.92
CA ASP A 14 -7.49 19.00 12.97
C ASP A 14 -6.95 20.26 12.26
N PRO A 15 -5.63 20.38 12.06
CA PRO A 15 -5.07 21.51 11.33
C PRO A 15 -5.58 21.52 9.89
N ALA A 16 -6.02 22.69 9.40
CA ALA A 16 -6.54 22.82 8.03
C ALA A 16 -5.58 22.31 6.94
N LYS A 17 -4.26 22.41 7.18
CA LYS A 17 -3.24 21.87 6.26
C LYS A 17 -3.33 20.34 6.14
N VAL A 18 -3.62 19.62 7.22
CA VAL A 18 -3.68 18.16 7.24
C VAL A 18 -4.82 17.69 6.34
N GLU A 19 -6.04 18.18 6.60
CA GLU A 19 -7.22 17.74 5.84
C GLU A 19 -7.14 18.15 4.36
N ARG A 20 -6.66 19.36 4.08
CA ARG A 20 -6.46 19.82 2.69
C ARG A 20 -5.47 18.93 1.95
N VAL A 21 -4.31 18.63 2.54
CA VAL A 21 -3.29 17.82 1.88
C VAL A 21 -3.75 16.37 1.75
N ALA A 22 -4.44 15.82 2.75
CA ALA A 22 -5.02 14.48 2.68
C ALA A 22 -6.00 14.36 1.50
N LEU A 23 -6.95 15.30 1.40
CA LEU A 23 -7.92 15.32 0.31
C LEU A 23 -7.27 15.49 -1.07
N GLN A 24 -6.32 16.43 -1.19
CA GLN A 24 -5.61 16.67 -2.46
C GLN A 24 -4.82 15.45 -2.91
N ASN A 25 -4.12 14.78 -2.00
CA ASN A 25 -3.35 13.57 -2.32
C ASN A 25 -4.28 12.41 -2.71
N ALA A 26 -5.39 12.23 -1.98
CA ALA A 26 -6.39 11.22 -2.31
C ALA A 26 -7.00 11.45 -3.70
N ALA A 27 -7.41 12.69 -3.99
CA ALA A 27 -7.96 13.06 -5.29
C ALA A 27 -6.94 12.87 -6.42
N SER A 28 -5.65 13.15 -6.18
CA SER A 28 -4.56 12.94 -7.14
C SER A 28 -4.44 11.45 -7.53
N ILE A 29 -4.33 10.55 -6.54
CA ILE A 29 -4.23 9.11 -6.79
C ILE A 29 -5.52 8.56 -7.43
N ALA A 30 -6.69 9.00 -6.95
CA ALA A 30 -7.96 8.59 -7.55
C ALA A 30 -8.05 9.00 -9.03
N SER A 31 -7.62 10.22 -9.36
CA SER A 31 -7.60 10.71 -10.75
C SER A 31 -6.67 9.89 -11.63
N LEU A 32 -5.44 9.61 -11.15
CA LEU A 32 -4.48 8.76 -11.84
C LEU A 32 -5.07 7.38 -12.14
N LEU A 33 -5.68 6.73 -11.14
CA LEU A 33 -6.26 5.39 -11.29
C LEU A 33 -7.45 5.39 -12.24
N LEU A 34 -8.35 6.38 -12.15
CA LEU A 34 -9.52 6.49 -13.01
C LEU A 34 -9.16 6.68 -14.49
N THR A 35 -8.03 7.31 -14.79
CA THR A 35 -7.56 7.50 -16.18
C THR A 35 -6.60 6.41 -16.65
N THR A 36 -6.28 5.43 -15.79
CA THR A 36 -5.39 4.32 -16.13
C THR A 36 -6.23 3.13 -16.60
N GLU A 37 -6.21 2.85 -17.90
CA GLU A 37 -7.01 1.78 -18.52
C GLU A 37 -6.47 0.37 -18.25
N ALA A 38 -5.17 0.23 -17.94
CA ALA A 38 -4.55 -1.07 -17.70
C ALA A 38 -3.39 -0.98 -16.70
N LEU A 39 -3.25 -2.04 -15.87
CA LEU A 39 -2.14 -2.26 -14.96
C LEU A 39 -1.48 -3.58 -15.37
N ILE A 40 -0.20 -3.53 -15.74
CA ILE A 40 0.58 -4.72 -16.10
C ILE A 40 1.48 -5.07 -14.91
N THR A 41 1.47 -6.33 -14.50
CA THR A 41 2.31 -6.86 -13.42
C THR A 41 3.12 -8.04 -13.93
N ASP A 42 4.32 -8.24 -13.39
CA ASP A 42 5.09 -9.45 -13.62
C ASP A 42 4.35 -10.67 -13.06
N LEU A 43 4.56 -11.83 -13.69
CA LEU A 43 4.06 -13.09 -13.15
C LEU A 43 4.81 -13.44 -11.86
N PRO A 44 4.16 -14.06 -10.86
CA PRO A 44 4.86 -14.58 -9.70
C PRO A 44 5.99 -15.51 -10.15
N GLU A 45 7.20 -15.27 -9.64
CA GLU A 45 8.31 -16.20 -9.88
C GLU A 45 7.97 -17.54 -9.22
N GLU A 46 7.98 -18.63 -10.00
CA GLU A 46 8.08 -19.95 -9.39
C GLU A 46 9.43 -20.01 -8.68
N LYS A 47 9.43 -20.02 -7.34
CA LYS A 47 10.60 -20.44 -6.58
C LYS A 47 10.94 -21.83 -7.09
N SER A 48 12.05 -21.94 -7.82
CA SER A 48 12.61 -23.25 -8.16
C SER A 48 12.68 -24.05 -6.87
N ALA A 49 11.98 -25.19 -6.84
CA ALA A 49 12.21 -26.18 -5.80
C ALA A 49 13.72 -26.34 -5.73
N ALA A 50 14.30 -26.03 -4.57
CA ALA A 50 15.74 -26.01 -4.35
C ALA A 50 16.35 -27.18 -5.13
N ALA A 51 17.16 -26.86 -6.14
CA ALA A 51 17.83 -27.89 -6.93
C ALA A 51 18.44 -28.87 -5.92
N PRO A 52 18.19 -30.18 -6.04
CA PRO A 52 18.69 -31.14 -5.07
C PRO A 52 20.19 -30.91 -4.93
N ALA A 53 20.66 -30.75 -3.69
CA ALA A 53 22.07 -30.61 -3.39
C ALA A 53 22.80 -31.79 -4.06
N MET A 54 23.58 -31.48 -5.10
CA MET A 54 24.43 -32.47 -5.75
C MET A 54 25.35 -33.04 -4.67
N PRO A 55 25.37 -34.36 -4.44
CA PRO A 55 26.35 -34.95 -3.54
C PRO A 55 27.75 -34.56 -4.06
N HIS A 56 28.55 -33.91 -3.22
CA HIS A 56 29.99 -33.85 -3.41
C HIS A 56 30.49 -35.30 -3.37
N GLY A 57 30.56 -35.93 -4.54
CA GLY A 57 31.23 -37.20 -4.72
C GLY A 57 32.73 -36.96 -4.75
N ASP A 58 33.43 -37.63 -3.84
CA ASP A 58 34.89 -37.67 -3.74
C ASP A 58 35.50 -38.04 -5.09
N MET A 59 36.10 -37.06 -5.76
CA MET A 59 37.01 -37.30 -6.88
C MET A 59 38.40 -37.48 -6.28
N TYR A 60 38.90 -38.71 -6.37
CA TYR A 60 40.31 -39.07 -6.17
C TYR A 60 41.25 -38.15 -6.95
#